data_AF-A0A382QZ53-F1
#
_entry.id   AF-A0A382QZ53-F1
#
_cell.length_a   1.000
_cell.length_b   1.000
_cell.length_c   1.000
_cell.angle_alpha   90.00
_cell.angle_beta   90.00
_cell.angle_gamma   90.00
#
_symmetry.space_group_name_H-M   'P 1'
#
loop_
_entity.id
_entity.type
_entity.pdbx_description
1 polymer ?
#
loop_
_entity_poly.entity_id
_entity_poly.type
_entity_poly.pdbx_seq_one_letter_code
_entity_poly.pdbx_strand_id
1 'polypeptide(L)'
;VGLLTVGIYALGVQFNWYGELETRGDLVDDRYPENLLLQKKEAQIKHNSSPKQILFGDTHVHTTYSTDAFLWSLPILNGEGPH
;
A
#
# COMPACT_ATOMS: atom_id res chain seq x y z
N VAL A 1 -21.90 -24.97 -24.08
CA VAL A 1 -21.56 -24.02 -23.00
C VAL A 1 -20.10 -24.15 -22.60
N GLY A 2 -19.61 -25.31 -22.13
CA GLY A 2 -18.23 -25.49 -21.66
C GLY A 2 -17.11 -25.04 -22.63
N LEU A 3 -17.13 -25.47 -23.90
CA LEU A 3 -16.09 -25.10 -24.88
C LEU A 3 -16.04 -23.59 -25.19
N LEU A 4 -17.22 -22.94 -25.25
CA LEU A 4 -17.31 -21.50 -25.49
C LEU A 4 -16.78 -20.71 -24.29
N THR A 5 -17.12 -21.14 -23.07
CA THR A 5 -16.61 -20.53 -21.83
C THR A 5 -15.10 -20.69 -21.72
N VAL A 6 -14.56 -21.89 -21.98
CA VAL A 6 -13.10 -22.14 -21.97
C VAL A 6 -12.40 -21.31 -23.06
N GLY A 7 -12.98 -21.20 -24.25
CA GLY A 7 -12.44 -20.38 -25.33
C GLY A 7 -12.38 -18.89 -24.97
N ILE A 8 -13.46 -18.34 -24.42
CA ILE A 8 -13.51 -16.93 -23.95
C ILE A 8 -12.51 -16.70 -22.82
N TYR A 9 -12.41 -17.62 -21.85
CA TYR A 9 -11.45 -17.54 -20.76
C TYR A 9 -10.01 -17.54 -21.28
N ALA A 10 -9.68 -18.46 -22.19
CA ALA A 10 -8.35 -18.55 -22.79
C ALA A 10 -7.99 -17.29 -23.60
N LEU A 11 -8.95 -16.72 -24.32
CA LEU A 11 -8.77 -15.43 -25.00
C LEU A 11 -8.55 -14.30 -23.98
N GLY A 12 -9.30 -14.28 -22.89
CA GLY A 12 -9.12 -13.31 -21.81
C GLY A 12 -7.73 -13.37 -21.18
N VAL A 13 -7.18 -14.58 -20.99
CA VAL A 13 -5.80 -14.78 -20.55
C VAL A 13 -4.81 -14.24 -21.60
N GLN A 14 -4.99 -14.62 -22.88
CA GLN A 14 -4.10 -14.20 -23.96
C GLN A 14 -4.07 -12.68 -24.18
N PHE A 15 -5.20 -12.01 -23.97
CA PHE A 15 -5.34 -10.55 -24.13
C PHE A 15 -5.23 -9.77 -22.81
N ASN A 16 -4.80 -10.43 -21.72
CA ASN A 16 -4.60 -9.83 -20.40
C ASN A 16 -5.82 -9.07 -19.84
N TRP A 17 -7.04 -9.59 -20.05
CA TRP A 17 -8.28 -8.96 -19.54
C TRP A 17 -8.40 -8.99 -18.01
N TYR A 18 -7.61 -9.83 -17.34
CA TYR A 18 -7.64 -10.01 -15.89
C TYR A 18 -6.59 -9.16 -15.15
N GLY A 19 -5.74 -8.45 -15.89
CA GLY A 19 -4.71 -7.58 -15.34
C GLY A 19 -3.51 -8.32 -14.76
N GLU A 20 -2.61 -7.55 -14.17
CA GLU A 20 -1.41 -8.04 -13.50
C GLU A 20 -1.56 -7.89 -11.98
N LEU A 21 -0.89 -8.77 -11.24
CA LEU A 21 -0.82 -8.64 -9.79
C LEU A 21 0.06 -7.44 -9.44
N GLU A 22 -0.38 -6.61 -8.50
CA GLU A 22 0.51 -5.61 -7.92
C GLU A 22 1.72 -6.29 -7.28
N THR A 23 2.89 -5.72 -7.52
CA THR A 23 4.14 -6.19 -6.92
C THR A 23 4.42 -5.40 -5.66
N ARG A 24 5.35 -5.89 -4.83
CA ARG A 24 5.78 -5.24 -3.58
C ARG A 24 6.26 -3.79 -3.77
N GLY A 25 6.52 -3.39 -5.00
CA GLY A 25 7.22 -2.16 -5.32
C GLY A 25 8.71 -2.29 -5.02
N ASP A 26 9.45 -1.31 -5.50
CA ASP A 26 10.89 -1.22 -5.25
C ASP A 26 11.16 -0.55 -3.90
N LEU A 27 12.27 -0.94 -3.26
CA LEU A 27 12.76 -0.23 -2.09
C LEU A 27 13.26 1.16 -2.53
N VAL A 28 12.46 2.18 -2.23
CA VAL A 28 12.84 3.57 -2.47
C VAL A 28 13.67 4.04 -1.29
N ASP A 29 15.00 4.07 -1.46
CA ASP A 29 15.94 4.71 -0.54
C ASP A 29 16.05 6.21 -0.85
N ASP A 30 14.89 6.87 -0.97
CA ASP A 30 14.83 8.30 -1.22
C ASP A 30 14.50 9.04 0.08
N ARG A 31 15.11 10.20 0.24
CA ARG A 31 14.88 11.01 1.43
C ARG A 31 13.48 11.63 1.33
N TYR A 32 12.80 11.75 2.48
CA TYR A 32 11.57 12.52 2.57
C TYR A 32 11.76 13.93 1.95
N PRO A 33 10.89 14.39 1.04
CA PRO A 33 11.08 15.64 0.31
C PRO A 33 11.34 16.83 1.23
N GLU A 34 12.41 17.59 0.94
CA GLU A 34 12.90 18.66 1.83
C GLU A 34 11.85 19.78 2.00
N ASN A 35 11.13 20.12 0.93
CA ASN A 35 10.05 21.10 0.98
C ASN A 35 8.94 20.72 1.98
N LEU A 36 8.52 19.45 2.00
CA LEU A 36 7.50 18.96 2.92
C LEU A 36 8.04 18.90 4.35
N LEU A 37 9.32 18.56 4.52
CA LEU A 37 10.00 18.56 5.82
C LEU A 37 10.03 19.97 6.42
N LEU A 38 10.43 20.97 5.64
CA LEU A 38 10.47 22.38 6.05
C LEU A 38 9.06 22.89 6.39
N GLN A 39 8.07 22.59 5.55
CA GLN A 39 6.68 22.96 5.80
C GLN A 39 6.15 22.39 7.13
N LYS A 40 6.43 21.12 7.43
CA LYS A 40 6.06 20.50 8.72
C LYS A 40 6.76 21.17 9.89
N LYS A 41 8.04 21.52 9.74
CA LYS A 41 8.83 22.21 10.79
C LYS A 41 8.27 23.60 11.07
N GLU A 42 7.99 24.39 10.04
CA GLU A 42 7.40 25.73 10.18
C GLU A 42 6.02 25.70 10.85
N ALA A 43 5.18 24.73 10.45
CA ALA A 43 3.88 24.51 11.07
C ALA A 43 3.99 24.22 12.58
N GLN A 44 4.98 23.41 12.99
CA GLN A 44 5.21 23.14 14.41
C GLN A 44 5.75 24.36 15.17
N ILE A 45 6.70 25.10 14.59
CA ILE A 45 7.29 26.31 15.20
C ILE A 45 6.21 27.37 15.49
N LYS A 46 5.21 27.50 14.61
CA LYS A 46 4.08 28.41 14.80
C LYS A 46 3.28 28.11 16.07
N HIS A 47 3.24 26.84 16.50
CA HIS A 47 2.49 26.41 17.68
C HIS A 47 3.37 26.24 18.93
N ASN A 48 4.64 25.90 18.75
CA ASN A 48 5.62 25.77 19.82
C ASN A 48 7.03 26.13 19.30
N SER A 49 7.58 27.24 19.79
CA SER A 49 8.91 27.73 19.36
C SER A 49 10.09 26.94 19.96
N SER A 50 9.82 25.85 20.68
CA SER A 50 10.86 24.95 21.19
C SER A 50 11.65 24.29 20.05
N PRO A 51 12.96 24.04 20.23
CA PRO A 51 13.75 23.26 19.28
C PRO A 51 13.35 21.78 19.22
N LYS A 52 12.47 21.31 20.12
CA LYS A 52 11.98 19.92 20.13
C LYS A 52 10.85 19.74 19.12
N GLN A 53 10.92 18.66 18.35
CA GLN A 53 9.90 18.29 17.36
C GLN A 53 9.01 17.17 17.91
N ILE A 54 7.70 17.23 17.61
CA ILE A 54 6.79 16.09 17.80
C ILE A 54 6.65 15.39 16.44
N LEU A 55 7.05 14.13 16.37
CA LEU A 55 6.93 13.32 15.17
C LEU A 55 5.69 12.42 15.30
N PHE A 56 4.80 12.51 14.32
CA PHE A 56 3.62 11.65 14.22
C PHE A 56 3.82 10.68 13.07
N GLY A 57 3.54 9.40 13.32
CA GLY A 57 3.60 8.33 12.35
C GLY A 57 3.64 6.98 13.05
N ASP A 58 3.18 5.94 12.36
CA ASP A 58 3.37 4.58 12.82
C ASP A 58 4.79 4.12 12.50
N THR A 59 5.49 3.66 13.52
CA THR A 59 6.86 3.13 13.39
C THR A 59 6.87 1.65 13.02
N HIS A 60 5.72 0.99 13.10
CA HIS A 60 5.54 -0.41 12.78
C HIS A 60 4.18 -0.60 12.13
N VAL A 61 4.19 -1.05 10.89
CA VAL A 61 2.99 -1.40 10.11
C VAL A 61 3.22 -2.74 9.42
N HIS A 62 2.14 -3.49 9.21
CA HIS A 62 2.16 -4.69 8.39
C HIS A 62 1.48 -4.39 7.05
N THR A 63 1.83 -5.15 6.02
CA THR A 63 1.22 -5.07 4.68
C THR A 63 0.79 -6.47 4.26
N THR A 64 -0.08 -6.61 3.27
CA THR A 64 -0.50 -7.92 2.75
C THR A 64 0.62 -8.76 2.12
N TYR A 65 1.84 -8.23 2.01
CA TYR A 65 3.03 -9.00 1.69
C TYR A 65 3.53 -9.91 2.82
N SER A 66 3.04 -9.75 4.05
CA SER A 66 3.31 -10.69 5.15
C SER A 66 2.19 -11.72 5.30
N THR A 67 2.55 -12.95 5.67
CA THR A 67 1.61 -14.08 5.75
C THR A 67 0.51 -13.86 6.78
N ASP A 68 0.86 -13.29 7.92
CA ASP A 68 -0.08 -12.95 8.99
C ASP A 68 -1.08 -11.90 8.51
N ALA A 69 -0.61 -10.74 8.07
CA ALA A 69 -1.49 -9.66 7.63
C ALA A 69 -2.39 -10.07 6.46
N PHE A 70 -1.88 -10.87 5.51
CA PHE A 70 -2.69 -11.43 4.44
C PHE A 70 -3.80 -12.34 4.97
N LEU A 71 -3.48 -13.29 5.86
CA LEU A 71 -4.48 -14.21 6.40
C LEU A 71 -5.60 -13.44 7.12
N TRP A 72 -5.23 -12.47 7.97
CA TRP A 72 -6.19 -11.65 8.69
C TRP A 72 -7.01 -10.71 7.79
N SER A 73 -6.54 -10.40 6.59
CA SER A 73 -7.29 -9.59 5.60
C SER A 73 -8.42 -10.36 4.90
N LEU A 74 -8.47 -11.70 5.03
CA LEU A 74 -9.43 -12.52 4.27
C LEU A 74 -10.88 -12.33 4.77
N PRO A 75 -11.87 -12.30 3.86
CA PRO A 75 -13.28 -12.18 4.23
C PRO A 75 -13.79 -13.28 5.17
N ILE A 76 -13.24 -14.51 5.07
CA ILE A 76 -13.61 -15.62 5.96
C ILE A 76 -13.22 -15.37 7.42
N LEU A 77 -12.26 -14.47 7.64
CA LEU A 77 -11.83 -14.01 8.96
C LEU A 77 -12.43 -12.65 9.32
N ASN A 78 -13.43 -12.18 8.56
CA ASN A 78 -14.00 -10.84 8.65
C ASN A 78 -12.97 -9.72 8.42
N GLY A 79 -11.92 -10.00 7.65
CA GLY A 79 -10.99 -8.98 7.20
C GLY A 79 -11.62 -8.05 6.16
N GLU A 80 -11.23 -6.78 6.17
CA GLU A 80 -11.74 -5.75 5.25
C GLU A 80 -11.15 -5.85 3.83
N GLY A 81 -10.30 -6.85 3.57
CA GLY A 81 -9.57 -7.04 2.33
C GLY A 81 -8.13 -6.50 2.39
N PRO A 82 -7.36 -6.65 1.30
CA PRO A 82 -6.00 -6.14 1.24
C PRO A 82 -5.99 -4.60 1.25
N HIS A 83 -5.28 -4.02 2.21
CA HIS A 83 -4.91 -2.60 2.27
C HIS A 83 -3.46 -2.41 1.85
#